data_AF-A0A535Q4C8-F1
#
_entry.id   AF-A0A535Q4C8-F1
#
_cell.length_a   1.000
_cell.length_b   1.000
_cell.length_c   1.000
_cell.angle_alpha   90.00
_cell.angle_beta   90.00
_cell.angle_gamma   90.00
#
_symmetry.space_group_name_H-M   'P 1'
#
loop_
_entity.id
_entity.type
_entity.pdbx_description
1 polymer ?
#
loop_
_entity_poly.entity_id
_entity_poly.type
_entity_poly.pdbx_seq_one_letter_code
_entity_poly.pdbx_strand_id
1 'polypeptide(L)'
;AGRVISDSETAYVLALQFGLLRGAEQRRHAGEQLAALVRESGYHISTGFVGTPLVCDALCSIGEYEAAYRLLTQHNCPSWLYPVTMGATTIWERWDSLRPDGSVNPGEMTSFNHYALGAVADWLHRTVGGLAPAEPGYRHLDVRPRPGDGLTYARARHITPYGLAESAWTIEAGQIEVKVVVPPNATASVTLLGGDAKPIEVGSGTHHWSYPYQEPSVARPTLSLDSTLDELIDEPEAWSAVLTTMRQHMPELASYMERGVGIKGHGATTLRQMLSLLPGADELHPALEGALAALGRQGGDTQL
;
A
#
# COMPACT_ATOMS: atom_id res chain seq x y z
N ALA A 1 7.22 24.57 -6.59
CA ALA A 1 5.91 24.03 -6.15
C ALA A 1 5.84 22.53 -6.34
N GLY A 2 5.91 21.95 -7.55
CA GLY A 2 5.78 20.48 -7.71
C GLY A 2 4.33 19.98 -7.69
N ARG A 3 3.36 20.88 -7.67
CA ARG A 3 1.94 20.59 -7.91
C ARG A 3 1.68 20.41 -9.41
N VAL A 4 0.82 19.46 -9.74
CA VAL A 4 0.32 19.23 -11.11
C VAL A 4 -1.07 19.83 -11.29
N ILE A 5 -1.44 20.17 -12.53
CA ILE A 5 -2.71 20.88 -12.83
C ILE A 5 -3.93 20.05 -12.43
N SER A 6 -3.88 18.73 -12.64
CA SER A 6 -4.90 17.79 -12.16
C SER A 6 -4.38 17.14 -10.88
N ASP A 7 -4.90 17.56 -9.74
CA ASP A 7 -4.52 17.05 -8.42
C ASP A 7 -5.11 15.64 -8.16
N SER A 8 -4.64 14.68 -8.96
CA SER A 8 -5.07 13.27 -8.98
C SER A 8 -3.87 12.33 -8.87
N GLU A 9 -4.08 11.15 -8.30
CA GLU A 9 -3.03 10.13 -8.16
C GLU A 9 -2.37 9.82 -9.50
N THR A 10 -3.16 9.60 -10.56
CA THR A 10 -2.61 9.26 -11.89
C THR A 10 -1.68 10.35 -12.43
N ALA A 11 -2.01 11.64 -12.23
CA ALA A 11 -1.16 12.72 -12.71
C ALA A 11 0.18 12.77 -11.96
N TYR A 12 0.18 12.60 -10.63
CA TYR A 12 1.42 12.53 -9.85
C TYR A 12 2.23 11.28 -10.17
N VAL A 13 1.58 10.11 -10.30
CA VAL A 13 2.22 8.85 -10.68
C VAL A 13 3.00 8.99 -11.98
N LEU A 14 2.37 9.53 -13.03
CA LEU A 14 3.03 9.73 -14.32
C LEU A 14 4.15 10.77 -14.24
N ALA A 15 3.95 11.87 -13.51
CA ALA A 15 4.98 12.89 -13.34
C ALA A 15 6.22 12.36 -12.62
N LEU A 16 6.02 11.52 -11.59
CA LEU A 16 7.09 10.88 -10.82
C LEU A 16 7.82 9.81 -11.63
N GLN A 17 7.08 8.92 -12.29
CA GLN A 17 7.68 7.77 -12.99
C GLN A 17 8.36 8.16 -14.30
N PHE A 18 7.85 9.17 -15.01
CA PHE A 18 8.44 9.62 -16.27
C PHE A 18 9.43 10.78 -16.11
N GLY A 19 9.78 11.16 -14.88
CA GLY A 19 10.79 12.19 -14.63
C GLY A 19 10.40 13.57 -15.13
N LEU A 20 9.11 13.92 -15.08
CA LEU A 20 8.58 15.18 -15.62
C LEU A 20 8.74 16.38 -14.67
N LEU A 21 9.19 16.12 -13.44
CA LEU A 21 9.36 17.12 -12.39
C LEU A 21 10.81 17.63 -12.35
N ARG A 22 10.98 18.93 -12.14
CA ARG A 22 12.31 19.57 -12.14
C ARG A 22 12.96 19.46 -10.77
N GLY A 23 13.99 18.63 -10.69
CA GLY A 23 14.86 18.51 -9.50
C GLY A 23 14.20 17.78 -8.33
N ALA A 24 15.03 17.52 -7.31
CA ALA A 24 14.64 16.69 -6.16
C ALA A 24 13.52 17.30 -5.31
N GLU A 25 13.46 18.63 -5.19
CA GLU A 25 12.44 19.30 -4.38
C GLU A 25 11.03 19.13 -4.95
N GLN A 26 10.86 19.31 -6.26
CA GLN A 26 9.55 19.10 -6.89
C GLN A 26 9.13 17.64 -6.83
N ARG A 27 10.08 16.72 -7.03
CA ARG A 27 9.84 15.28 -6.91
C ARG A 27 9.37 14.92 -5.50
N ARG A 28 10.06 15.42 -4.46
CA ARG A 28 9.69 15.19 -3.07
C ARG A 28 8.28 15.71 -2.78
N HIS A 29 8.00 16.95 -3.14
CA HIS A 29 6.66 17.52 -2.91
C HIS A 29 5.56 16.76 -3.66
N ALA A 30 5.78 16.39 -4.92
CA ALA A 30 4.82 15.56 -5.66
C ALA A 30 4.61 14.18 -5.02
N GLY A 31 5.66 13.59 -4.45
CA GLY A 31 5.58 12.36 -3.66
C GLY A 31 4.73 12.52 -2.40
N GLU A 32 4.98 13.58 -1.63
CA GLU A 32 4.19 13.94 -0.45
C GLU A 32 2.71 14.14 -0.81
N GLN A 33 2.41 14.80 -1.93
CA GLN A 33 1.04 14.99 -2.41
C GLN A 33 0.40 13.67 -2.85
N LEU A 34 1.12 12.80 -3.56
CA LEU A 34 0.61 11.47 -3.92
C LEU A 34 0.29 10.63 -2.68
N ALA A 35 1.20 10.60 -1.71
CA ALA A 35 1.01 9.87 -0.46
C ALA A 35 -0.19 10.41 0.33
N ALA A 36 -0.35 11.73 0.40
CA ALA A 36 -1.51 12.36 1.02
C ALA A 36 -2.82 11.96 0.32
N LEU A 37 -2.89 12.02 -1.01
CA LEU A 37 -4.10 11.61 -1.75
C LEU A 37 -4.49 10.15 -1.50
N VAL A 38 -3.50 9.25 -1.48
CA VAL A 38 -3.69 7.83 -1.19
C VAL A 38 -4.15 7.61 0.25
N ARG A 39 -3.57 8.31 1.21
CA ARG A 39 -4.00 8.24 2.61
C ARG A 39 -5.42 8.77 2.78
N GLU A 40 -5.70 9.97 2.27
CA GLU A 40 -7.00 10.64 2.40
C GLU A 40 -8.15 9.84 1.75
N SER A 41 -7.86 8.97 0.77
CA SER A 41 -8.83 8.03 0.21
C SER A 41 -9.10 6.81 1.12
N GLY A 42 -8.44 6.70 2.27
CA GLY A 42 -8.44 5.51 3.12
C GLY A 42 -7.71 4.35 2.46
N TYR A 43 -6.69 4.62 1.64
CA TYR A 43 -5.96 3.62 0.86
C TYR A 43 -6.85 2.86 -0.13
N HIS A 44 -7.89 3.51 -0.64
CA HIS A 44 -8.63 3.03 -1.79
C HIS A 44 -7.95 3.47 -3.08
N ILE A 45 -7.79 2.55 -4.02
CA ILE A 45 -7.15 2.87 -5.30
C ILE A 45 -8.04 3.79 -6.14
N SER A 46 -7.50 4.92 -6.58
CA SER A 46 -8.24 5.85 -7.46
C SER A 46 -7.68 5.95 -8.88
N THR A 47 -6.62 5.20 -9.19
CA THR A 47 -6.04 5.18 -10.54
C THR A 47 -6.83 4.33 -11.54
N GLY A 48 -6.85 4.77 -12.79
CA GLY A 48 -7.33 3.99 -13.94
C GLY A 48 -6.23 3.16 -14.61
N PHE A 49 -6.45 2.73 -15.84
CA PHE A 49 -5.55 1.83 -16.59
C PHE A 49 -4.11 2.35 -16.74
N VAL A 50 -3.93 3.67 -16.79
CA VAL A 50 -2.62 4.29 -17.02
C VAL A 50 -1.83 4.47 -15.71
N GLY A 51 -2.51 4.74 -14.59
CA GLY A 51 -1.86 4.95 -13.30
C GLY A 51 -1.63 3.66 -12.52
N THR A 52 -2.55 2.70 -12.61
CA THR A 52 -2.52 1.44 -11.82
C THR A 52 -1.23 0.64 -11.99
N PRO A 53 -0.64 0.49 -13.20
CA PRO A 53 0.61 -0.24 -13.35
C PRO A 53 1.81 0.40 -12.65
N LEU A 54 1.71 1.66 -12.22
CA LEU A 54 2.83 2.51 -11.82
C LEU A 54 2.68 3.08 -10.39
N VAL A 55 1.50 2.98 -9.77
CA VAL A 55 1.21 3.67 -8.49
C VAL A 55 2.08 3.17 -7.34
N CYS A 56 2.25 1.85 -7.21
CA CYS A 56 3.09 1.28 -6.16
C CYS A 56 4.57 1.64 -6.37
N ASP A 57 5.07 1.60 -7.61
CA ASP A 57 6.43 2.05 -7.92
C ASP A 57 6.61 3.55 -7.64
N ALA A 58 5.60 4.38 -7.92
CA ALA A 58 5.64 5.82 -7.64
C ALA A 58 5.79 6.11 -6.15
N LEU A 59 4.97 5.47 -5.30
CA LEU A 59 5.06 5.56 -3.85
C LEU A 59 6.41 5.06 -3.33
N CYS A 60 6.84 3.87 -3.74
CA CYS A 60 8.13 3.30 -3.33
C CYS A 60 9.31 4.21 -3.73
N SER A 61 9.25 4.86 -4.89
CA SER A 61 10.33 5.71 -5.42
C SER A 61 10.56 7.01 -4.62
N ILE A 62 9.68 7.33 -3.68
CA ILE A 62 9.78 8.45 -2.75
C ILE A 62 9.81 8.00 -1.29
N GLY A 63 9.93 6.69 -1.04
CA GLY A 63 10.07 6.10 0.29
C GLY A 63 8.77 5.62 0.95
N GLU A 64 7.62 5.82 0.32
CA GLU A 64 6.29 5.49 0.87
C GLU A 64 5.91 4.03 0.59
N TYR A 65 6.76 3.11 1.04
CA TYR A 65 6.53 1.66 0.88
C TYR A 65 5.28 1.18 1.61
N GLU A 66 5.05 1.71 2.82
CA GLU A 66 3.88 1.38 3.61
C GLU A 66 2.57 1.72 2.90
N ALA A 67 2.49 2.92 2.29
CA ALA A 67 1.32 3.31 1.51
C ALA A 67 1.07 2.38 0.30
N ALA A 68 2.13 1.93 -0.37
CA ALA A 68 2.01 0.99 -1.48
C ALA A 68 1.46 -0.37 -1.02
N TYR A 69 1.91 -0.85 0.12
CA TYR A 69 1.39 -2.07 0.72
C TYR A 69 -0.06 -1.93 1.19
N ARG A 70 -0.43 -0.82 1.83
CA ARG A 70 -1.79 -0.60 2.31
C ARG A 70 -2.80 -0.48 1.17
N LEU A 71 -2.41 0.07 0.02
CA LEU A 71 -3.22 0.00 -1.21
C LEU A 71 -3.41 -1.45 -1.68
N LEU A 72 -2.35 -2.26 -1.64
CA LEU A 72 -2.37 -3.66 -2.05
C LEU A 72 -3.30 -4.52 -1.17
N THR A 73 -3.31 -4.27 0.14
CA THR A 73 -4.04 -5.06 1.14
C THR A 73 -5.39 -4.49 1.54
N GLN A 74 -5.81 -3.37 0.93
CA GLN A 74 -7.18 -2.86 1.05
C GLN A 74 -8.19 -3.89 0.51
N HIS A 75 -9.27 -4.12 1.26
CA HIS A 75 -10.31 -5.10 0.96
C HIS A 75 -11.63 -4.49 0.48
N ASN A 76 -11.83 -3.19 0.71
CA ASN A 76 -13.07 -2.49 0.36
C ASN A 76 -13.00 -1.93 -1.06
N CYS A 77 -14.16 -1.73 -1.69
CA CYS A 77 -14.24 -1.18 -3.04
C CYS A 77 -13.95 0.34 -3.02
N PRO A 78 -13.07 0.87 -3.90
CA PRO A 78 -12.24 0.18 -4.88
C PRO A 78 -10.88 -0.31 -4.30
N SER A 79 -10.49 -1.55 -4.63
CA SER A 79 -9.17 -2.13 -4.32
C SER A 79 -8.90 -3.39 -5.15
N TRP A 80 -7.67 -3.94 -5.07
CA TRP A 80 -7.35 -5.22 -5.70
C TRP A 80 -7.96 -6.42 -4.99
N LEU A 81 -8.06 -6.40 -3.65
CA LEU A 81 -8.62 -7.53 -2.91
C LEU A 81 -10.15 -7.49 -2.82
N TYR A 82 -10.80 -6.36 -3.07
CA TYR A 82 -12.26 -6.30 -3.12
C TYR A 82 -12.89 -7.31 -4.11
N PRO A 83 -12.46 -7.44 -5.37
CA PRO A 83 -12.94 -8.51 -6.24
C PRO A 83 -12.74 -9.90 -5.64
N VAL A 84 -11.61 -10.15 -4.95
CA VAL A 84 -11.30 -11.43 -4.31
C VAL A 84 -12.27 -11.73 -3.17
N THR A 85 -12.58 -10.74 -2.31
CA THR A 85 -13.58 -10.90 -1.23
C THR A 85 -14.99 -11.15 -1.79
N MET A 86 -15.26 -10.68 -3.00
CA MET A 86 -16.50 -10.94 -3.75
C MET A 86 -16.48 -12.24 -4.58
N GLY A 87 -15.44 -13.07 -4.45
CA GLY A 87 -15.34 -14.38 -5.12
C GLY A 87 -14.78 -14.37 -6.54
N ALA A 88 -14.14 -13.28 -6.97
CA ALA A 88 -13.47 -13.22 -8.26
C ALA A 88 -12.33 -14.23 -8.38
N THR A 89 -12.21 -14.85 -9.55
CA THR A 89 -11.08 -15.71 -9.93
C THR A 89 -10.25 -15.12 -11.10
N THR A 90 -10.65 -13.95 -11.59
CA THR A 90 -10.00 -13.17 -12.64
C THR A 90 -10.04 -11.69 -12.29
N ILE A 91 -9.17 -10.89 -12.90
CA ILE A 91 -9.18 -9.43 -12.74
C ILE A 91 -10.36 -8.85 -13.51
N TRP A 92 -11.08 -7.90 -12.92
CA TRP A 92 -12.21 -7.23 -13.54
C TRP A 92 -11.77 -6.00 -14.33
N GLU A 93 -12.59 -5.59 -15.30
CA GLU A 93 -12.37 -4.36 -16.07
C GLU A 93 -12.53 -3.10 -15.23
N ARG A 94 -13.49 -3.11 -14.31
CA ARG A 94 -13.74 -2.03 -13.36
C ARG A 94 -13.43 -2.50 -11.96
N TRP A 95 -12.97 -1.57 -11.12
CA TRP A 95 -12.85 -1.80 -9.68
C TRP A 95 -14.18 -2.25 -9.05
N ASP A 96 -15.29 -1.75 -9.58
CA ASP A 96 -16.66 -1.99 -9.12
C ASP A 96 -17.51 -2.72 -10.18
N SER A 97 -16.93 -3.63 -10.98
CA SER A 97 -17.70 -4.44 -11.95
C SER A 97 -18.88 -5.16 -11.27
N LEU A 98 -18.65 -5.67 -10.04
CA LEU A 98 -19.70 -5.97 -9.07
C LEU A 98 -19.65 -4.94 -7.94
N ARG A 99 -20.77 -4.31 -7.64
CA ARG A 99 -20.89 -3.29 -6.61
C ARG A 99 -21.07 -3.91 -5.22
N PRO A 100 -20.83 -3.16 -4.13
CA PRO A 100 -20.97 -3.67 -2.78
C PRO A 100 -22.37 -4.21 -2.44
N ASP A 101 -23.41 -3.74 -3.13
CA ASP A 101 -24.80 -4.20 -2.99
C ASP A 101 -25.09 -5.51 -3.78
N GLY A 102 -24.08 -6.08 -4.45
CA GLY A 102 -24.21 -7.28 -5.28
C GLY A 102 -24.78 -7.02 -6.67
N SER A 103 -25.08 -5.77 -7.04
CA SER A 103 -25.50 -5.44 -8.39
C SER A 103 -24.31 -5.33 -9.34
N VAL A 104 -24.50 -5.76 -10.59
CA VAL A 104 -23.50 -5.53 -11.65
C VAL A 104 -23.49 -4.04 -11.99
N ASN A 105 -22.30 -3.50 -12.28
CA ASN A 105 -22.19 -2.13 -12.74
C ASN A 105 -23.10 -1.88 -13.97
N PRO A 106 -23.97 -0.88 -13.96
CA PRO A 106 -24.93 -0.62 -15.03
C PRO A 106 -24.28 -0.02 -16.28
N GLY A 107 -22.98 0.31 -16.23
CA GLY A 107 -22.24 0.76 -17.40
C GLY A 107 -22.21 -0.31 -18.49
N GLU A 108 -22.46 0.10 -19.73
CA GLU A 108 -22.54 -0.80 -20.90
C GLU A 108 -21.24 -1.57 -21.18
N MET A 109 -20.12 -1.11 -20.62
CA MET A 109 -18.80 -1.73 -20.72
C MET A 109 -18.39 -2.27 -19.34
N THR A 110 -18.76 -3.54 -19.07
CA THR A 110 -18.44 -4.22 -17.81
C THR A 110 -18.04 -5.67 -18.09
N SER A 111 -16.73 -5.94 -18.04
CA SER A 111 -16.15 -7.30 -18.07
C SER A 111 -15.63 -7.73 -16.70
N PHE A 112 -15.76 -9.03 -16.41
CA PHE A 112 -15.19 -9.69 -15.23
C PHE A 112 -13.85 -10.38 -15.51
N ASN A 113 -13.27 -10.20 -16.71
CA ASN A 113 -12.00 -10.82 -17.10
C ASN A 113 -11.20 -9.89 -18.02
N HIS A 114 -10.43 -8.99 -17.41
CA HIS A 114 -9.62 -7.98 -18.08
C HIS A 114 -8.32 -7.74 -17.31
N TYR A 115 -7.16 -8.02 -17.92
CA TYR A 115 -5.88 -8.09 -17.20
C TYR A 115 -5.31 -6.74 -16.75
N ALA A 116 -5.80 -5.61 -17.27
CA ALA A 116 -5.16 -4.30 -17.09
C ALA A 116 -4.89 -3.93 -15.63
N LEU A 117 -5.86 -4.15 -14.73
CA LEU A 117 -5.70 -3.84 -13.31
C LEU A 117 -4.84 -4.87 -12.56
N GLY A 118 -4.56 -6.03 -13.19
CA GLY A 118 -3.66 -7.07 -12.70
C GLY A 118 -2.18 -6.74 -12.88
N ALA A 119 -1.86 -5.59 -13.48
CA ALA A 119 -0.49 -5.13 -13.65
C ALA A 119 0.30 -5.04 -12.34
N VAL A 120 -0.38 -4.91 -11.18
CA VAL A 120 0.24 -4.96 -9.84
C VAL A 120 1.05 -6.24 -9.59
N ALA A 121 0.75 -7.33 -10.30
CA ALA A 121 1.50 -8.58 -10.19
C ALA A 121 3.00 -8.41 -10.51
N ASP A 122 3.36 -7.48 -11.40
CA ASP A 122 4.75 -7.16 -11.68
C ASP A 122 5.46 -6.56 -10.43
N TRP A 123 4.79 -5.63 -9.72
CA TRP A 123 5.31 -5.08 -8.47
C TRP A 123 5.41 -6.14 -7.37
N LEU A 124 4.46 -7.08 -7.29
CA LEU A 124 4.56 -8.24 -6.38
C LEU A 124 5.83 -9.05 -6.64
N HIS A 125 6.18 -9.33 -7.91
CA HIS A 125 7.39 -10.08 -8.22
C HIS A 125 8.66 -9.30 -7.93
N ARG A 126 8.73 -8.04 -8.38
CA ARG A 126 9.94 -7.22 -8.31
C ARG A 126 10.23 -6.66 -6.92
N THR A 127 9.19 -6.29 -6.16
CA THR A 127 9.33 -5.60 -4.88
C THR A 127 9.09 -6.54 -3.71
N VAL A 128 7.91 -7.17 -3.64
CA VAL A 128 7.58 -8.09 -2.54
C VAL A 128 8.48 -9.32 -2.59
N GLY A 129 8.48 -10.02 -3.72
CA GLY A 129 9.38 -11.15 -3.97
C GLY A 129 10.84 -10.71 -4.17
N GLY A 130 11.06 -9.46 -4.58
CA GLY A 130 12.39 -8.90 -4.74
C GLY A 130 13.14 -9.39 -5.96
N LEU A 131 12.48 -9.90 -7.00
CA LEU A 131 13.14 -10.49 -8.18
C LEU A 131 12.90 -9.65 -9.42
N ALA A 132 13.93 -8.92 -9.88
CA ALA A 132 13.85 -8.05 -11.04
C ALA A 132 15.04 -8.25 -12.00
N PRO A 133 14.88 -7.93 -13.29
CA PRO A 133 16.01 -7.86 -14.21
C PRO A 133 16.81 -6.56 -13.97
N ALA A 134 18.11 -6.67 -13.71
CA ALA A 134 19.02 -5.52 -13.74
C ALA A 134 19.53 -5.24 -15.16
N GLU A 135 19.59 -6.28 -16.00
CA GLU A 135 19.89 -6.18 -17.42
C GLU A 135 18.79 -6.85 -18.27
N PRO A 136 18.57 -6.41 -19.52
CA PRO A 136 17.64 -7.06 -20.44
C PRO A 136 17.86 -8.57 -20.53
N GLY A 137 16.77 -9.34 -20.38
CA GLY A 137 16.82 -10.80 -20.46
C GLY A 137 17.37 -11.49 -19.20
N TYR A 138 17.51 -10.80 -18.06
CA TYR A 138 17.98 -11.37 -16.78
C TYR A 138 19.40 -11.95 -16.83
N ARG A 139 20.29 -11.40 -17.67
CA ARG A 139 21.72 -11.75 -17.62
C ARG A 139 22.35 -11.32 -16.28
N HIS A 140 21.91 -10.17 -15.78
CA HIS A 140 22.14 -9.71 -14.43
C HIS A 140 20.79 -9.50 -13.73
N LEU A 141 20.68 -9.98 -12.49
CA LEU A 141 19.46 -9.89 -11.67
C LEU A 141 19.64 -8.80 -10.60
N ASP A 142 18.61 -8.01 -10.35
CA ASP A 142 18.51 -7.20 -9.13
C ASP A 142 17.62 -7.97 -8.15
N VAL A 143 18.22 -8.38 -7.03
CA VAL A 143 17.52 -9.13 -5.99
C VAL A 143 17.40 -8.29 -4.73
N ARG A 144 16.21 -7.79 -4.47
CA ARG A 144 15.93 -6.83 -3.40
C ARG A 144 14.56 -7.10 -2.79
N PRO A 145 14.41 -8.14 -1.95
CA PRO A 145 13.17 -8.34 -1.24
C PRO A 145 12.86 -7.13 -0.36
N ARG A 146 11.56 -6.87 -0.19
CA ARG A 146 11.05 -5.78 0.64
C ARG A 146 9.82 -6.25 1.41
N PRO A 147 9.93 -7.03 2.49
CA PRO A 147 8.83 -7.32 3.40
C PRO A 147 8.09 -6.05 3.82
N GLY A 148 6.80 -6.15 4.03
CA GLY A 148 5.95 -5.05 4.48
C GLY A 148 4.56 -5.55 4.86
N ASP A 149 3.85 -4.73 5.63
CA ASP A 149 2.45 -4.93 6.02
C ASP A 149 2.18 -6.32 6.65
N GLY A 150 3.05 -6.70 7.58
CA GLY A 150 2.93 -7.96 8.33
C GLY A 150 3.19 -9.23 7.51
N LEU A 151 3.55 -9.15 6.22
CA LEU A 151 3.94 -10.32 5.45
C LEU A 151 5.19 -10.96 6.05
N THR A 152 5.06 -12.21 6.47
CA THR A 152 6.15 -12.99 7.06
C THR A 152 6.88 -13.86 6.05
N TYR A 153 6.38 -14.02 4.82
CA TYR A 153 7.12 -14.72 3.78
C TYR A 153 6.68 -14.28 2.38
N ALA A 154 7.58 -14.41 1.41
CA ALA A 154 7.22 -14.37 0.00
C ALA A 154 8.21 -15.17 -0.85
N ARG A 155 7.76 -15.58 -2.04
CA ARG A 155 8.57 -16.32 -3.00
C ARG A 155 8.21 -15.96 -4.44
N ALA A 156 9.18 -15.45 -5.18
CA ALA A 156 9.09 -15.22 -6.61
C ALA A 156 10.01 -16.18 -7.38
N ARG A 157 9.50 -16.72 -8.49
CA ARG A 157 10.21 -17.64 -9.39
C ARG A 157 10.00 -17.21 -10.82
N HIS A 158 11.08 -17.14 -11.59
CA HIS A 158 11.00 -16.81 -13.00
C HIS A 158 11.91 -17.73 -13.82
N ILE A 159 11.37 -18.32 -14.90
CA ILE A 159 12.17 -19.06 -15.87
C ILE A 159 12.74 -18.05 -16.87
N THR A 160 13.97 -17.62 -16.62
CA THR A 160 14.72 -16.72 -17.50
C THR A 160 15.21 -17.49 -18.75
N PRO A 161 15.72 -16.79 -19.77
CA PRO A 161 16.46 -17.43 -20.87
C PRO A 161 17.67 -18.28 -20.42
N TYR A 162 18.19 -18.06 -19.21
CA TYR A 162 19.33 -18.77 -18.64
C TYR A 162 18.93 -19.92 -17.70
N GLY A 163 17.64 -20.04 -17.34
CA GLY A 163 17.12 -21.02 -16.39
C GLY A 163 16.35 -20.38 -15.23
N LEU A 164 16.10 -21.16 -14.17
CA LEU A 164 15.33 -20.73 -13.02
C LEU A 164 16.06 -19.65 -12.21
N ALA A 165 15.41 -18.50 -12.05
CA ALA A 165 15.74 -17.46 -11.09
C ALA A 165 14.78 -17.51 -9.89
N GLU A 166 15.39 -17.58 -8.71
CA GLU A 166 14.86 -17.69 -7.35
C GLU A 166 14.95 -16.42 -6.50
N SER A 167 13.87 -15.87 -5.92
CA SER A 167 13.99 -15.08 -4.69
C SER A 167 12.92 -15.54 -3.70
N ALA A 168 13.34 -15.92 -2.49
CA ALA A 168 12.44 -16.34 -1.42
C ALA A 168 12.93 -15.77 -0.10
N TRP A 169 12.01 -15.36 0.75
CA TRP A 169 12.33 -14.94 2.11
C TRP A 169 11.23 -15.34 3.10
N THR A 170 11.64 -15.53 4.35
CA THR A 170 10.78 -15.87 5.49
C THR A 170 11.26 -15.12 6.73
N ILE A 171 10.33 -14.60 7.53
CA ILE A 171 10.57 -13.92 8.80
C ILE A 171 9.92 -14.74 9.90
N GLU A 172 10.75 -15.29 10.79
CA GLU A 172 10.32 -16.11 11.92
C GLU A 172 11.21 -15.81 13.13
N ALA A 173 10.61 -15.71 14.31
CA ALA A 173 11.32 -15.50 15.58
C ALA A 173 12.35 -14.34 15.57
N GLY A 174 12.02 -13.23 14.90
CA GLY A 174 12.90 -12.05 14.81
C GLY A 174 14.13 -12.25 13.91
N GLN A 175 14.14 -13.26 13.06
CA GLN A 175 15.15 -13.49 12.03
C GLN A 175 14.47 -13.45 10.66
N ILE A 176 15.20 -12.96 9.66
CA ILE A 176 14.83 -13.14 8.25
C ILE A 176 15.82 -14.07 7.58
N GLU A 177 15.28 -15.05 6.86
CA GLU A 177 16.03 -15.93 5.98
C GLU A 177 15.75 -15.53 4.53
N VAL A 178 16.80 -15.41 3.72
CA VAL A 178 16.71 -15.07 2.30
C VAL A 178 17.43 -16.13 1.49
N LYS A 179 16.74 -16.69 0.50
CA LYS A 179 17.27 -17.65 -0.48
C LYS A 179 17.17 -17.09 -1.88
N VAL A 180 18.28 -17.14 -2.61
CA VAL A 180 18.36 -16.68 -4.00
C VAL A 180 18.92 -17.79 -4.88
N VAL A 181 18.27 -18.02 -6.01
CA VAL A 181 18.77 -18.94 -7.05
C VAL A 181 19.13 -18.13 -8.28
N VAL A 182 20.40 -18.17 -8.67
CA VAL A 182 20.90 -17.51 -9.87
C VAL A 182 21.21 -18.59 -10.91
N PRO A 183 20.58 -18.56 -12.10
CA PRO A 183 20.82 -19.57 -13.12
C PRO A 183 22.25 -19.54 -13.66
N PRO A 184 22.74 -20.63 -14.27
CA PRO A 184 24.04 -20.64 -14.94
C PRO A 184 24.18 -19.50 -15.96
N ASN A 185 25.40 -18.97 -16.10
CA ASN A 185 25.71 -17.88 -17.03
C ASN A 185 25.01 -16.53 -16.73
N ALA A 186 24.46 -16.38 -15.52
CA ALA A 186 23.93 -15.13 -14.99
C ALA A 186 24.62 -14.75 -13.65
N THR A 187 24.47 -13.49 -13.25
CA THR A 187 24.95 -12.93 -11.96
C THR A 187 23.85 -12.12 -11.29
N ALA A 188 23.98 -11.81 -10.00
CA ALA A 188 22.99 -11.01 -9.28
C ALA A 188 23.62 -10.00 -8.32
N SER A 189 23.02 -8.81 -8.26
CA SER A 189 23.17 -7.81 -7.20
C SER A 189 22.14 -8.11 -6.10
N VAL A 190 22.57 -8.50 -4.90
CA VAL A 190 21.65 -8.83 -3.79
C VAL A 190 21.67 -7.73 -2.74
N THR A 191 20.53 -7.06 -2.52
CA THR A 191 20.36 -6.03 -1.50
C THR A 191 19.50 -6.57 -0.36
N LEU A 192 20.12 -6.92 0.77
CA LEU A 192 19.44 -7.36 2.00
C LEU A 192 18.80 -6.16 2.74
N LEU A 193 17.74 -6.40 3.52
CA LEU A 193 17.10 -5.35 4.33
C LEU A 193 17.90 -5.04 5.59
N GLY A 194 17.68 -3.86 6.17
CA GLY A 194 18.15 -3.55 7.53
C GLY A 194 19.58 -3.04 7.65
N GLY A 195 20.21 -2.59 6.57
CA GLY A 195 21.51 -1.89 6.64
C GLY A 195 21.73 -0.94 5.46
N ASP A 196 22.77 -0.09 5.57
CA ASP A 196 23.35 0.72 4.47
C ASP A 196 24.01 -0.17 3.39
N ALA A 197 23.45 -1.35 3.16
CA ALA A 197 24.10 -2.47 2.52
C ALA A 197 24.25 -2.19 1.03
N LYS A 198 25.48 -1.93 0.62
CA LYS A 198 25.89 -2.07 -0.78
C LYS A 198 25.45 -3.45 -1.30
N PRO A 199 25.01 -3.55 -2.56
CA PRO A 199 24.66 -4.83 -3.14
C PRO A 199 25.80 -5.85 -3.00
N ILE A 200 25.43 -7.09 -2.65
CA ILE A 200 26.34 -8.25 -2.64
C ILE A 200 26.31 -8.86 -4.03
N GLU A 201 27.44 -8.84 -4.73
CA GLU A 201 27.56 -9.47 -6.03
C GLU A 201 27.75 -10.98 -5.90
N VAL A 202 26.91 -11.75 -6.58
CA VAL A 202 27.01 -13.22 -6.61
C VAL A 202 26.93 -13.77 -8.03
N GLY A 203 27.62 -14.88 -8.28
CA GLY A 203 27.51 -15.65 -9.51
C GLY A 203 26.32 -16.62 -9.49
N SER A 204 26.28 -17.51 -10.49
CA SER A 204 25.31 -18.61 -10.53
C SER A 204 25.41 -19.51 -9.30
N GLY A 205 24.28 -20.05 -8.84
CA GLY A 205 24.22 -20.95 -7.70
C GLY A 205 23.00 -20.70 -6.83
N THR A 206 22.96 -21.39 -5.68
CA THR A 206 21.96 -21.13 -4.64
C THR A 206 22.66 -20.48 -3.46
N HIS A 207 22.20 -19.29 -3.08
CA HIS A 207 22.76 -18.46 -2.03
C HIS A 207 21.76 -18.31 -0.89
N HIS A 208 22.24 -18.29 0.35
CA HIS A 208 21.41 -18.19 1.54
C HIS A 208 22.01 -17.16 2.51
N TRP A 209 21.14 -16.33 3.08
CA TRP A 209 21.48 -15.40 4.15
C TRP A 209 20.46 -15.54 5.27
N SER A 210 20.93 -15.38 6.51
CA SER A 210 20.08 -15.30 7.69
C SER A 210 20.63 -14.20 8.59
N TYR A 211 19.76 -13.32 9.06
CA TYR A 211 20.14 -12.18 9.90
C TYR A 211 18.96 -11.71 10.75
N PRO A 212 19.22 -10.99 11.86
CA PRO A 212 18.16 -10.40 12.65
C PRO A 212 17.27 -9.48 11.81
N TYR A 213 15.97 -9.66 11.96
CA TYR A 213 14.97 -8.79 11.35
C TYR A 213 14.28 -8.00 12.45
N GLN A 214 14.39 -6.69 12.34
CA GLN A 214 13.55 -5.77 13.08
C GLN A 214 12.61 -5.14 12.08
N GLU A 215 11.31 -5.36 12.29
CA GLU A 215 10.31 -4.60 11.55
C GLU A 215 10.53 -3.11 11.85
N PRO A 216 10.44 -2.23 10.83
CA PRO A 216 10.51 -0.80 11.07
C PRO A 216 9.49 -0.40 12.14
N SER A 217 9.96 -0.03 13.33
CA SER A 217 9.09 0.38 14.42
C SER A 217 8.54 1.76 14.09
N VAL A 218 7.25 1.82 13.75
CA VAL A 218 6.49 3.07 13.80
C VAL A 218 5.94 3.18 15.21
N ALA A 219 6.34 4.23 15.94
CA ALA A 219 5.75 4.50 17.25
C ALA A 219 4.26 4.77 17.06
N ARG A 220 3.41 3.85 17.54
CA ARG A 220 1.95 4.03 17.45
C ARG A 220 1.51 5.10 18.44
N PRO A 221 0.96 6.24 17.99
CA PRO A 221 0.49 7.26 18.89
C PRO A 221 -0.71 6.75 19.69
N THR A 222 -0.89 7.27 20.92
CA THR A 222 -2.15 7.05 21.63
C THR A 222 -3.24 7.85 20.92
N LEU A 223 -4.16 7.15 20.27
CA LEU A 223 -5.20 7.77 19.46
C LEU A 223 -6.34 8.32 20.32
N SER A 224 -6.81 9.51 19.98
CA SER A 224 -7.91 10.19 20.66
C SER A 224 -8.67 11.09 19.67
N LEU A 225 -9.67 11.83 20.15
CA LEU A 225 -10.33 12.86 19.32
C LEU A 225 -9.38 13.99 18.92
N ASP A 226 -8.30 14.20 19.66
CA ASP A 226 -7.29 15.22 19.37
C ASP A 226 -6.19 14.70 18.44
N SER A 227 -6.27 13.43 18.01
CA SER A 227 -5.47 12.91 16.90
C SER A 227 -5.95 13.51 15.58
N THR A 228 -4.98 13.74 14.69
CA THR A 228 -5.23 14.19 13.32
C THR A 228 -5.97 13.11 12.52
N LEU A 229 -6.66 13.52 11.46
CA LEU A 229 -7.30 12.56 10.57
C LEU A 229 -6.27 11.64 9.91
N ASP A 230 -5.08 12.15 9.56
CA ASP A 230 -4.00 11.32 9.02
C ASP A 230 -3.57 10.23 10.00
N GLU A 231 -3.35 10.56 11.28
CA GLU A 231 -3.00 9.58 12.31
C GLU A 231 -4.09 8.51 12.51
N LEU A 232 -5.36 8.90 12.43
CA LEU A 232 -6.48 7.96 12.58
C LEU A 232 -6.63 7.06 11.37
N ILE A 233 -6.53 7.63 10.16
CA ILE A 233 -6.58 6.87 8.91
C ILE A 233 -5.40 5.91 8.82
N ASP A 234 -4.25 6.28 9.38
CA ASP A 234 -3.05 5.44 9.38
C ASP A 234 -3.15 4.18 10.24
N GLU A 235 -4.15 4.15 11.13
CA GLU A 235 -4.41 3.04 12.04
C GLU A 235 -5.74 2.37 11.65
N PRO A 236 -5.73 1.26 10.87
CA PRO A 236 -6.93 0.70 10.25
C PRO A 236 -8.06 0.37 11.24
N GLU A 237 -7.70 -0.14 12.42
CA GLU A 237 -8.65 -0.47 13.49
C GLU A 237 -9.31 0.80 14.05
N ALA A 238 -8.53 1.87 14.23
CA ALA A 238 -9.04 3.15 14.71
C ALA A 238 -9.93 3.83 13.67
N TRP A 239 -9.50 3.85 12.40
CA TRP A 239 -10.31 4.40 11.32
C TRP A 239 -11.63 3.63 11.16
N SER A 240 -11.58 2.30 11.22
CA SER A 240 -12.77 1.44 11.18
C SER A 240 -13.71 1.71 12.36
N ALA A 241 -13.16 1.90 13.56
CA ALA A 241 -13.95 2.25 14.74
C ALA A 241 -14.63 3.63 14.57
N VAL A 242 -13.90 4.63 14.07
CA VAL A 242 -14.46 5.96 13.77
C VAL A 242 -15.59 5.86 12.75
N LEU A 243 -15.35 5.21 11.60
CA LEU A 243 -16.37 5.07 10.55
C LEU A 243 -17.59 4.28 11.03
N THR A 244 -17.39 3.26 11.86
CA THR A 244 -18.49 2.46 12.43
C THR A 244 -19.36 3.28 13.37
N THR A 245 -18.76 4.03 14.29
CA THR A 245 -19.50 4.91 15.21
C THR A 245 -20.20 6.03 14.44
N MET A 246 -19.53 6.64 13.44
CA MET A 246 -20.13 7.63 12.55
C MET A 246 -21.33 7.05 11.79
N ARG A 247 -21.25 5.82 11.29
CA ARG A 247 -22.33 5.18 10.52
C ARG A 247 -23.60 4.95 11.34
N GLN A 248 -23.44 4.68 12.64
CA GLN A 248 -24.58 4.47 13.54
C GLN A 248 -25.40 5.74 13.77
N HIS A 249 -24.77 6.91 13.71
CA HIS A 249 -25.42 8.19 14.05
C HIS A 249 -25.65 9.09 12.83
N MET A 250 -24.74 9.05 11.86
CA MET A 250 -24.70 9.89 10.65
C MET A 250 -24.31 9.04 9.42
N PRO A 251 -25.17 8.12 8.96
CA PRO A 251 -24.84 7.13 7.92
C PRO A 251 -24.41 7.73 6.58
N GLU A 252 -25.06 8.80 6.14
CA GLU A 252 -24.71 9.51 4.90
C GLU A 252 -23.29 10.07 4.96
N LEU A 253 -22.94 10.75 6.06
CA LEU A 253 -21.61 11.35 6.24
C LEU A 253 -20.53 10.28 6.36
N ALA A 254 -20.78 9.20 7.10
CA ALA A 254 -19.86 8.07 7.19
C ALA A 254 -19.55 7.48 5.80
N SER A 255 -20.57 7.38 4.94
CA SER A 255 -20.41 6.92 3.55
C SER A 255 -19.52 7.86 2.72
N TYR A 256 -19.62 9.18 2.92
CA TYR A 256 -18.72 10.14 2.29
C TYR A 256 -17.29 10.02 2.79
N MET A 257 -17.09 9.94 4.12
CA MET A 257 -15.78 9.80 4.75
C MET A 257 -15.07 8.51 4.33
N GLU A 258 -15.81 7.41 4.21
CA GLU A 258 -15.29 6.11 3.73
C GLU A 258 -14.73 6.19 2.30
N ARG A 259 -15.24 7.13 1.49
CA ARG A 259 -14.73 7.44 0.14
C ARG A 259 -13.69 8.56 0.11
N GLY A 260 -13.21 9.02 1.27
CA GLY A 260 -12.29 10.16 1.38
C GLY A 260 -12.92 11.53 1.10
N VAL A 261 -14.24 11.60 0.90
CA VAL A 261 -14.94 12.85 0.59
C VAL A 261 -15.08 13.69 1.87
N GLY A 262 -14.60 14.94 1.81
CA GLY A 262 -14.54 15.83 2.97
C GLY A 262 -13.29 15.67 3.84
N ILE A 263 -12.46 14.66 3.56
CA ILE A 263 -11.16 14.45 4.21
C ILE A 263 -10.03 15.10 3.40
N LYS A 264 -10.18 15.12 2.08
CA LYS A 264 -9.17 15.69 1.17
C LYS A 264 -8.74 17.10 1.56
N GLY A 265 -7.44 17.29 1.82
CA GLY A 265 -6.84 18.56 2.24
C GLY A 265 -7.01 18.89 3.73
N HIS A 266 -7.63 18.01 4.51
CA HIS A 266 -7.89 18.17 5.94
C HIS A 266 -7.11 17.20 6.83
N GLY A 267 -6.15 16.42 6.31
CA GLY A 267 -5.38 15.42 7.06
C GLY A 267 -4.81 15.90 8.40
N ALA A 268 -4.27 17.13 8.45
CA ALA A 268 -3.72 17.75 9.66
C ALA A 268 -4.78 18.27 10.66
N THR A 269 -6.07 18.21 10.32
CA THR A 269 -7.18 18.60 11.20
C THR A 269 -7.44 17.47 12.17
N THR A 270 -7.67 17.79 13.44
CA THR A 270 -8.05 16.76 14.44
C THR A 270 -9.48 16.27 14.22
N LEU A 271 -9.78 15.05 14.65
CA LEU A 271 -11.15 14.54 14.61
C LEU A 271 -12.11 15.46 15.38
N ARG A 272 -11.71 15.98 16.55
CA ARG A 272 -12.49 16.95 17.33
C ARG A 272 -12.82 18.22 16.54
N GLN A 273 -11.82 18.79 15.87
CA GLN A 273 -12.03 19.97 15.03
C GLN A 273 -12.98 19.66 13.87
N MET A 274 -12.83 18.51 13.21
CA MET A 274 -13.74 18.09 12.13
C MET A 274 -15.18 17.94 12.64
N LEU A 275 -15.37 17.30 13.80
CA LEU A 275 -16.69 17.14 14.42
C LEU A 275 -17.32 18.48 14.81
N SER A 276 -16.53 19.46 15.26
CA SER A 276 -17.05 20.79 15.63
C SER A 276 -17.70 21.55 14.46
N LEU A 277 -17.43 21.16 13.21
CA LEU A 277 -18.03 21.73 12.02
C LEU A 277 -19.42 21.13 11.71
N LEU A 278 -19.79 20.04 12.38
CA LEU A 278 -21.01 19.28 12.13
C LEU A 278 -22.07 19.58 13.20
N PRO A 279 -23.28 19.98 12.81
CA PRO A 279 -24.37 20.19 13.76
C PRO A 279 -24.70 18.91 14.53
N GLY A 280 -24.70 18.97 15.86
CA GLY A 280 -25.07 17.84 16.74
C GLY A 280 -23.98 16.81 16.97
N ALA A 281 -22.75 17.03 16.48
CA ALA A 281 -21.67 16.05 16.65
C ALA A 281 -21.12 15.94 18.07
N ASP A 282 -21.45 16.86 18.99
CA ASP A 282 -21.08 16.76 20.41
C ASP A 282 -21.60 15.48 21.06
N GLU A 283 -22.74 14.96 20.58
CA GLU A 283 -23.33 13.70 21.05
C GLU A 283 -22.47 12.46 20.67
N LEU A 284 -21.58 12.60 19.68
CA LEU A 284 -20.70 11.53 19.20
C LEU A 284 -19.41 11.42 20.01
N HIS A 285 -18.98 12.48 20.69
CA HIS A 285 -17.70 12.51 21.40
C HIS A 285 -17.53 11.33 22.37
N PRO A 286 -18.50 11.02 23.27
CA PRO A 286 -18.32 9.93 24.22
C PRO A 286 -18.23 8.55 23.55
N ALA A 287 -18.98 8.34 22.47
CA ALA A 287 -18.97 7.08 21.73
C ALA A 287 -17.65 6.87 20.98
N LEU A 288 -17.12 7.93 20.36
CA LEU A 288 -15.83 7.88 19.66
C LEU A 288 -14.65 7.75 20.62
N GLU A 289 -14.65 8.50 21.74
CA GLU A 289 -13.63 8.34 22.80
C GLU A 289 -13.63 6.93 23.38
N GLY A 290 -14.83 6.38 23.64
CA GLY A 290 -14.99 5.00 24.11
C GLY A 290 -14.44 3.97 23.13
N ALA A 291 -14.71 4.14 21.83
CA ALA A 291 -14.25 3.25 20.77
C ALA A 291 -12.72 3.28 20.61
N LEU A 292 -12.11 4.47 20.56
CA LEU A 292 -10.65 4.64 20.46
C LEU A 292 -9.92 4.13 21.71
N ALA A 293 -10.46 4.40 22.91
CA ALA A 293 -9.87 3.91 24.16
C ALA A 293 -9.92 2.38 24.30
N ALA A 294 -10.88 1.70 23.65
CA ALA A 294 -10.96 0.24 23.66
C ALA A 294 -9.79 -0.39 22.88
N LEU A 295 -9.34 0.23 21.80
CA LEU A 295 -8.21 -0.24 20.99
C LEU A 295 -6.88 -0.15 21.76
N GLY A 296 -6.67 0.97 22.48
CA GLY A 296 -5.48 1.15 23.30
C GLY A 296 -5.33 0.13 24.44
N ARG A 297 -6.43 -0.50 24.88
CA ARG A 297 -6.41 -1.57 25.90
C ARG A 297 -6.09 -2.95 25.32
N GLN A 298 -6.40 -3.20 24.05
CA GLN A 298 -6.13 -4.50 23.41
C GLN A 298 -4.66 -4.70 23.03
N GLY A 299 -3.92 -3.62 22.74
CA GLY A 299 -2.48 -3.68 22.46
C GLY A 299 -1.57 -3.88 23.69
N GLY A 300 -2.11 -3.81 24.91
CA GLY A 300 -1.34 -3.93 26.16
C GLY A 300 -1.19 -5.36 26.70
N ASP A 301 -1.98 -6.32 26.23
CA ASP A 301 -2.09 -7.66 26.83
C ASP A 301 -1.27 -8.75 26.11
N THR A 302 -0.36 -8.40 25.19
CA THR A 302 0.49 -9.37 24.46
C THR A 302 1.94 -9.41 24.94
N GLN A 303 2.20 -9.11 26.22
CA GLN A 303 3.47 -9.40 26.88
C GLN A 303 3.25 -10.28 28.12
N LEU A 304 3.06 -11.59 27.89
CA LEU A 304 3.37 -12.65 28.87
C LEU A 304 3.89 -13.89 28.13
#